data_AF-A0A257NPG7-F1
#
_entry.id   AF-A0A257NPG7-F1
#
_cell.length_a   1.000
_cell.length_b   1.000
_cell.length_c   1.000
_cell.angle_alpha   90.00
_cell.angle_beta   90.00
_cell.angle_gamma   90.00
#
_symmetry.space_group_name_H-M   'P 1'
#
loop_
_entity.id
_entity.type
_entity.pdbx_description
1 polymer ?
#
loop_
_entity_poly.entity_id
_entity_poly.type
_entity_poly.pdbx_seq_one_letter_code
_entity_poly.pdbx_strand_id
1 'polypeptide(L)'
;MSISLLIAKVLGVYLVVAGLFLIFKGKTVPQLIKDLFDHPAIVYLLGVGMVVVSTLLLFKSNIWDGTWRAIITIILWLVLAKGLLYIF
;
A
#
# COMPACT_ATOMS: atom_id res chain seq x y z
N MET A 1 6.41 11.10 18.65
CA MET A 1 6.85 10.54 17.34
C MET A 1 6.05 11.20 16.23
N SER A 2 6.69 11.59 15.13
CA SER A 2 5.94 12.03 13.95
C SER A 2 5.22 10.84 13.31
N ILE A 3 4.00 11.05 12.82
CA ILE A 3 3.19 10.01 12.17
C ILE A 3 3.92 9.41 10.96
N SER A 4 4.71 10.21 10.24
CA SER A 4 5.58 9.74 9.15
C SER A 4 6.59 8.68 9.59
N LEU A 5 7.16 8.79 10.81
CA LEU A 5 8.10 7.81 11.33
C LEU A 5 7.41 6.50 11.72
N LEU A 6 6.18 6.57 12.23
CA LEU A 6 5.36 5.38 12.48
C LEU A 6 5.07 4.63 11.18
N ILE A 7 4.64 5.35 10.13
CA ILE A 7 4.35 4.78 8.81
C ILE A 7 5.61 4.11 8.23
N ALA A 8 6.77 4.78 8.31
CA ALA A 8 8.03 4.22 7.82
C ALA A 8 8.40 2.91 8.53
N LYS A 9 8.20 2.82 9.85
CA LYS A 9 8.43 1.59 10.61
C LYS A 9 7.48 0.46 10.18
N VAL A 10 6.19 0.75 10.02
CA VAL A 10 5.20 -0.23 9.57
C VAL A 10 5.53 -0.73 8.17
N LEU A 11 5.85 0.16 7.23
CA LEU A 11 6.28 -0.21 5.88
C LEU A 11 7.56 -1.02 5.89
N GLY A 12 8.54 -0.67 6.73
CA GLY A 12 9.78 -1.44 6.87
C GLY A 12 9.53 -2.89 7.30
N VAL A 13 8.71 -3.09 8.33
CA VAL A 13 8.32 -4.44 8.79
C VAL A 13 7.58 -5.19 7.68
N TYR A 14 6.62 -4.54 7.02
CA TYR A 14 5.89 -5.16 5.90
C TYR A 14 6.82 -5.60 4.77
N LEU A 15 7.78 -4.76 4.36
CA LEU A 15 8.74 -5.11 3.31
C LEU A 15 9.62 -6.29 3.68
N VAL A 16 10.04 -6.40 4.94
CA VAL A 16 10.81 -7.56 5.42
C VAL A 16 9.96 -8.83 5.35
N VAL A 17 8.72 -8.79 5.84
CA VAL A 17 7.80 -9.94 5.81
C VAL A 17 7.47 -10.34 4.37
N ALA A 18 7.16 -9.37 3.50
CA ALA A 18 6.88 -9.60 2.09
C ALA A 18 8.09 -10.17 1.36
N GLY A 19 9.31 -9.65 1.64
CA GLY A 19 10.55 -10.18 1.09
C GLY A 19 10.79 -11.63 1.50
N LEU A 20 10.61 -11.97 2.77
CA LEU A 20 10.68 -13.35 3.25
C LEU A 20 9.65 -14.25 2.56
N PHE A 21 8.41 -13.79 2.43
CA PHE A 21 7.37 -14.51 1.70
C PHE A 21 7.76 -14.79 0.25
N LEU A 22 8.33 -13.80 -0.46
CA LEU A 22 8.82 -13.99 -1.83
C LEU A 22 9.96 -15.00 -1.92
N ILE A 23 10.89 -15.02 -0.95
CA ILE A 23 11.99 -15.99 -0.92
C ILE A 23 11.47 -17.42 -0.73
N PHE A 24 10.56 -17.64 0.21
CA PHE A 24 10.07 -18.99 0.54
C PHE A 24 8.93 -19.48 -0.36
N LYS A 25 8.11 -18.57 -0.88
CA LYS A 25 6.86 -18.86 -1.59
C LYS A 25 6.75 -18.11 -2.93
N GLY A 26 7.85 -17.61 -3.49
CA GLY A 26 7.85 -16.83 -4.73
C GLY A 26 7.13 -17.51 -5.91
N LYS A 27 7.23 -18.85 -6.02
CA LYS A 27 6.57 -19.62 -7.08
C LYS A 27 5.04 -19.60 -7.01
N THR A 28 4.45 -19.37 -5.83
CA THR A 28 2.98 -19.31 -5.66
C THR A 28 2.41 -17.90 -5.86
N VAL A 29 3.27 -16.87 -5.93
CA VAL A 29 2.85 -15.47 -6.06
C VAL A 29 2.02 -15.22 -7.33
N PRO A 30 2.42 -15.71 -8.53
CA PRO A 30 1.63 -15.48 -9.73
C PRO A 30 0.22 -16.08 -9.63
N GLN A 31 0.11 -17.24 -8.99
CA GLN A 31 -1.18 -17.91 -8.79
C GLN A 31 -2.06 -17.16 -7.79
N LEU A 32 -1.50 -16.70 -6.67
CA LEU A 32 -2.23 -15.86 -5.71
C LEU A 32 -2.76 -14.57 -6.36
N ILE A 33 -1.93 -13.92 -7.19
CA ILE A 33 -2.34 -12.69 -7.88
C ILE A 33 -3.48 -13.00 -8.85
N LYS A 34 -3.38 -14.10 -9.61
CA LYS A 34 -4.45 -14.53 -10.50
C LYS A 34 -5.76 -14.77 -9.75
N ASP A 35 -5.72 -15.55 -8.67
CA ASP A 35 -6.90 -15.86 -7.86
C ASP A 35 -7.51 -14.58 -7.25
N LEU A 36 -6.69 -13.61 -6.85
CA LEU A 36 -7.16 -12.31 -6.35
C LEU A 36 -7.96 -11.55 -7.42
N PHE A 37 -7.45 -11.51 -8.65
CA PHE A 37 -8.08 -10.77 -9.76
C PHE A 37 -9.26 -11.51 -10.41
N ASP A 38 -9.34 -12.84 -10.29
CA ASP A 38 -10.48 -13.64 -10.74
C ASP A 38 -11.74 -13.41 -9.89
N HIS A 39 -11.62 -12.73 -8.73
CA HIS A 39 -12.74 -12.40 -7.86
C HIS A 39 -12.97 -10.89 -7.75
N PRO A 40 -13.84 -10.30 -8.61
CA PRO A 40 -14.09 -8.86 -8.66
C PRO A 40 -14.50 -8.24 -7.32
N ALA A 41 -15.27 -8.97 -6.50
CA ALA A 41 -15.67 -8.52 -5.17
C ALA A 41 -14.46 -8.32 -4.23
N ILE A 42 -13.45 -9.19 -4.33
CA ILE A 42 -12.23 -9.08 -3.53
C ILE A 42 -11.39 -7.91 -4.01
N VAL A 43 -11.25 -7.74 -5.34
CA VAL A 43 -10.54 -6.58 -5.93
C VAL A 43 -11.19 -5.26 -5.51
N TYR A 44 -12.52 -5.18 -5.57
CA TYR A 44 -13.26 -4.00 -5.13
C TYR A 44 -13.03 -3.70 -3.64
N LEU A 45 -13.15 -4.70 -2.77
CA LEU A 45 -12.89 -4.53 -1.33
C LEU A 45 -11.45 -4.08 -1.05
N LEU A 46 -10.48 -4.63 -1.79
CA LEU A 46 -9.09 -4.23 -1.71
C LEU A 46 -8.90 -2.77 -2.14
N GLY A 47 -9.55 -2.36 -3.23
CA GLY A 47 -9.57 -0.98 -3.71
C GLY A 47 -10.14 0.00 -2.69
N VAL A 48 -11.31 -0.31 -2.12
CA VAL A 48 -11.94 0.48 -1.05
C VAL A 48 -11.01 0.59 0.17
N GLY A 49 -10.41 -0.52 0.59
CA GLY A 49 -9.44 -0.51 1.69
C GLY A 49 -8.22 0.37 1.41
N MET A 50 -7.66 0.29 0.19
CA MET A 50 -6.55 1.15 -0.24
C MET A 50 -6.91 2.63 -0.21
N VAL A 51 -8.10 3.00 -0.71
CA VAL A 51 -8.59 4.39 -0.68
C VAL A 51 -8.73 4.87 0.76
N VAL A 52 -9.44 4.13 1.63
CA VAL A 52 -9.67 4.54 3.02
C VAL A 52 -8.35 4.74 3.76
N VAL A 53 -7.43 3.78 3.69
CA VAL A 53 -6.14 3.85 4.40
C VAL A 53 -5.27 4.99 3.87
N SER A 54 -5.13 5.11 2.55
CA SER A 54 -4.28 6.16 1.96
C SER A 54 -4.82 7.56 2.24
N THR A 55 -6.14 7.77 2.16
CA THR A 55 -6.77 9.06 2.48
C THR A 55 -6.58 9.44 3.95
N LEU A 56 -6.77 8.50 4.89
CA LEU A 56 -6.53 8.73 6.32
C LEU A 56 -5.08 9.14 6.61
N LEU A 57 -4.13 8.49 5.95
CA LEU A 57 -2.71 8.81 6.12
C LEU A 57 -2.35 10.15 5.47
N LEU A 58 -2.88 10.46 4.27
CA LEU A 58 -2.65 11.72 3.58
C LEU A 58 -3.10 12.93 4.40
N PHE A 59 -4.26 12.86 5.09
CA PHE A 59 -4.71 13.96 5.94
C PHE A 59 -3.69 14.39 7.01
N LYS A 60 -2.88 13.46 7.51
CA LYS A 60 -1.88 13.75 8.56
C LYS A 60 -0.46 13.90 8.06
N SER A 61 -0.16 13.44 6.86
CA SER A 61 1.21 13.31 6.36
C SER A 61 1.46 13.97 5.01
N ASN A 62 0.47 14.66 4.42
CA ASN A 62 0.61 15.43 3.18
C ASN A 62 1.50 16.66 3.38
N ILE A 63 2.81 16.42 3.42
CA ILE A 63 3.86 17.42 3.61
C ILE A 63 4.74 17.41 2.37
N TRP A 64 4.95 18.60 1.80
CA TRP A 64 5.81 18.85 0.64
C TRP A 64 6.95 19.78 1.05
N ASP A 65 7.82 19.29 1.93
CA ASP A 65 8.94 20.05 2.51
C ASP A 65 10.30 19.74 1.85
N GLY A 66 10.31 18.97 0.76
CA GLY A 66 11.52 18.54 0.07
C GLY A 66 12.36 17.50 0.85
N THR A 67 11.88 17.04 2.01
CA THR A 67 12.54 16.00 2.80
C THR A 67 12.07 14.61 2.39
N TRP A 68 12.62 13.56 3.02
CA TRP A 68 12.17 12.17 2.87
C TRP A 68 10.66 11.97 3.15
N ARG A 69 10.01 12.89 3.87
CA ARG A 69 8.56 12.84 4.11
C ARG A 69 7.75 13.02 2.84
N ALA A 70 8.24 13.80 1.88
CA ALA A 70 7.60 13.96 0.57
C ALA A 70 7.53 12.64 -0.20
N ILE A 71 8.52 11.75 -0.03
CA ILE A 71 8.52 10.41 -0.65
C ILE A 71 7.35 9.58 -0.09
N ILE A 72 7.11 9.65 1.23
CA ILE A 72 5.94 8.98 1.84
C ILE A 72 4.65 9.53 1.27
N THR A 73 4.53 10.85 1.16
CA THR A 73 3.36 11.52 0.56
C THR A 73 3.10 11.01 -0.86
N ILE A 74 4.14 10.93 -1.70
CA ILE A 74 4.03 10.40 -3.06
C ILE A 74 3.55 8.94 -3.07
N ILE A 75 4.11 8.09 -2.20
CA ILE A 75 3.68 6.68 -2.09
C ILE A 75 2.20 6.60 -1.72
N LEU A 76 1.73 7.41 -0.77
CA LEU A 76 0.32 7.41 -0.36
C LEU A 76 -0.61 7.85 -1.49
N TRP A 77 -0.22 8.85 -2.30
CA TRP A 77 -0.96 9.24 -3.50
C TRP A 77 -1.01 8.11 -4.55
N LEU A 78 0.08 7.38 -4.75
CA LEU A 78 0.10 6.22 -5.65
C LEU A 78 -0.84 5.09 -5.16
N VAL A 79 -0.86 4.83 -3.85
CA VAL A 79 -1.79 3.85 -3.26
C VAL A 79 -3.23 4.30 -3.44
N LEU A 80 -3.53 5.59 -3.25
CA LEU A 80 -4.87 6.15 -3.47
C LEU A 80 -5.30 5.97 -4.93
N ALA A 81 -4.45 6.37 -5.89
CA ALA A 81 -4.73 6.23 -7.31
C ALA A 81 -4.97 4.77 -7.71
N LYS A 82 -4.14 3.86 -7.20
CA LYS A 82 -4.31 2.41 -7.45
C LYS A 82 -5.60 1.86 -6.83
N GLY A 83 -5.97 2.32 -5.63
CA GLY A 83 -7.23 1.96 -5.00
C GLY A 83 -8.43 2.39 -5.84
N LEU A 84 -8.40 3.59 -6.41
CA LEU A 84 -9.44 4.06 -7.33
C LEU A 84 -9.53 3.20 -8.60
N LEU A 85 -8.38 2.82 -9.19
CA LEU A 85 -8.35 1.92 -10.36
C LEU A 85 -8.84 0.50 -10.08
N TYR A 86 -8.91 0.08 -8.81
CA TYR A 86 -9.51 -1.21 -8.44
C TYR A 86 -11.01 -1.11 -8.15
N ILE A 87 -11.53 0.10 -7.95
CA ILE A 87 -12.95 0.36 -7.73
C ILE A 87 -13.69 0.58 -9.04
N PHE A 88 -13.07 1.30 -9.99
CA PHE A 88 -13.64 1.68 -11.29
C PHE A 88 -13.03 0.86 -12.42
#